data_AF-A0A7C7UXN8-F1
#
_entry.id   AF-A0A7C7UXN8-F1
#
_cell.length_a   1.000
_cell.length_b   1.000
_cell.length_c   1.000
_cell.angle_alpha   90.00
_cell.angle_beta   90.00
_cell.angle_gamma   90.00
#
_symmetry.space_group_name_H-M   'P 1'
#
loop_
_entity.id
_entity.type
_entity.pdbx_description
1 polymer ?
#
loop_
_entity_poly.entity_id
_entity_poly.type
_entity_poly.pdbx_seq_one_letter_code
_entity_poly.pdbx_strand_id
1 'polypeptide(L)' 'MSSLDQYPLSELKLIYQLLHARLPENPLLMDSRLLQDLQSWLQQCATKDGVDVSLHHEWARWLAGNPQ' A
#
# COMPACT_ATOMS: atom_id res chain seq x y z
N MET A 1 -13.04 -4.12 -15.19
CA MET A 1 -12.50 -3.90 -13.83
C MET A 1 -11.89 -2.52 -13.84
N SER A 2 -12.23 -1.66 -12.89
CA SER A 2 -11.60 -0.36 -12.73
C SER A 2 -10.13 -0.54 -12.34
N SER A 3 -9.26 0.27 -12.94
CA SER A 3 -7.84 0.33 -12.58
C SER A 3 -7.68 0.96 -11.19
N LEU A 4 -6.58 0.65 -10.50
CA LEU A 4 -6.34 1.12 -9.13
C LEU A 4 -6.33 2.66 -9.02
N ASP A 5 -5.98 3.38 -10.09
CA ASP A 5 -6.00 4.85 -10.15
C ASP A 5 -7.39 5.49 -10.03
N GLN A 6 -8.46 4.71 -10.16
CA GLN A 6 -9.83 5.21 -10.12
C GLN A 6 -10.41 5.25 -8.70
N TYR A 7 -9.73 4.65 -7.72
CA TYR A 7 -10.16 4.64 -6.33
C TYR A 7 -9.42 5.72 -5.54
N PRO A 8 -10.05 6.29 -4.48
CA PRO A 8 -9.38 7.23 -3.60
C PRO A 8 -8.12 6.62 -2.99
N LEU A 9 -7.01 7.36 -3.03
CA LEU A 9 -5.73 6.91 -2.47
C LEU A 9 -5.85 6.52 -0.99
N SER A 10 -6.67 7.22 -0.22
CA SER A 10 -6.95 6.91 1.18
C SER A 10 -7.59 5.53 1.38
N GLU A 11 -8.52 5.14 0.50
CA GLU A 11 -9.14 3.81 0.54
C GLU A 11 -8.12 2.72 0.19
N LEU A 12 -7.33 2.94 -0.86
CA LEU A 12 -6.29 2.00 -1.26
C LEU A 12 -5.26 1.77 -0.14
N LYS A 13 -4.84 2.85 0.53
CA LYS A 13 -3.95 2.79 1.72
C LYS A 13 -4.57 1.98 2.86
N LEU A 14 -5.85 2.19 3.14
CA LEU A 14 -6.58 1.47 4.20
C LEU A 14 -6.68 -0.03 3.89
N ILE A 15 -7.10 -0.38 2.67
CA ILE A 15 -7.26 -1.77 2.24
C ILE A 15 -5.91 -2.49 2.26
N TYR A 16 -4.86 -1.87 1.75
CA TYR A 16 -3.51 -2.42 1.81
C TYR A 16 -3.08 -2.71 3.25
N GLN A 17 -3.24 -1.75 4.16
CA GLN A 17 -2.87 -1.92 5.58
C GLN A 17 -3.63 -3.07 6.24
N LEU A 18 -4.94 -3.18 6.00
CA LEU A 18 -5.76 -4.27 6.53
C LEU A 18 -5.32 -5.64 6.00
N LEU A 19 -5.06 -5.75 4.70
CA LEU A 19 -4.61 -7.00 4.09
C LEU A 19 -3.20 -7.38 4.55
N HIS A 20 -2.29 -6.41 4.59
CA HIS A 20 -0.91 -6.62 5.00
C HIS A 20 -0.83 -7.05 6.48
N ALA A 21 -1.66 -6.48 7.36
CA ALA A 21 -1.74 -6.88 8.76
C ALA A 21 -2.22 -8.33 8.96
N ARG A 22 -2.95 -8.90 7.98
CA ARG A 22 -3.45 -10.28 8.00
C ARG A 22 -2.49 -11.30 7.42
N LEU A 23 -1.36 -10.89 6.85
CA LEU A 23 -0.35 -11.80 6.29
C LEU A 23 0.13 -12.90 7.28
N PRO A 24 0.38 -12.61 8.58
CA PRO A 24 0.82 -13.64 9.52
C PRO A 24 -0.22 -14.76 9.71
N GLU A 25 -1.51 -14.42 9.62
CA GLU A 25 -2.63 -15.34 9.81
C GLU A 25 -3.08 -15.98 8.47
N ASN A 26 -2.75 -15.36 7.34
CA ASN A 26 -3.19 -15.75 5.99
C ASN A 26 -2.02 -15.66 5.00
N PRO A 27 -1.06 -16.61 5.04
CA PRO A 27 0.14 -16.57 4.20
C PRO A 27 -0.17 -16.59 2.69
N LEU A 28 -1.32 -17.14 2.28
CA LEU A 28 -1.80 -17.13 0.89
C LEU A 28 -1.98 -15.70 0.32
N LEU A 29 -2.11 -14.69 1.17
CA LEU A 29 -2.14 -13.30 0.73
C LEU A 29 -0.80 -12.85 0.12
N MET A 30 0.33 -13.47 0.49
CA MET A 30 1.64 -13.18 -0.13
C MET A 30 1.66 -13.50 -1.63
N ASP A 31 0.91 -14.52 -2.05
CA ASP A 31 0.81 -14.94 -3.46
C ASP A 31 -0.30 -14.19 -4.22
N SER A 32 -1.02 -13.29 -3.55
CA SER A 32 -2.11 -12.53 -4.16
C SER A 32 -1.57 -11.49 -5.13
N ARG A 33 -1.81 -11.71 -6.43
CA ARG A 33 -1.50 -10.73 -7.48
C ARG A 33 -2.13 -9.37 -7.21
N LEU A 34 -3.38 -9.34 -6.71
CA LEU A 34 -4.06 -8.09 -6.38
C LEU A 34 -3.34 -7.31 -5.27
N LEU A 35 -2.87 -8.01 -4.23
CA LEU A 35 -2.12 -7.36 -3.14
C LEU A 35 -0.77 -6.83 -3.64
N GLN A 36 -0.11 -7.57 -4.54
CA GLN A 36 1.15 -7.14 -5.15
C GLN A 36 0.98 -5.94 -6.09
N ASP A 37 -0.09 -5.92 -6.90
CA ASP A 37 -0.44 -4.79 -7.75
C ASP A 37 -0.78 -3.56 -6.90
N LEU A 38 -1.54 -3.74 -5.82
CA LEU A 38 -1.88 -2.68 -4.87
C LEU A 38 -0.64 -2.10 -4.19
N GLN A 39 0.27 -2.96 -3.71
CA GLN A 39 1.53 -2.52 -3.12
C GLN A 39 2.36 -1.72 -4.12
N SER A 40 2.52 -2.23 -5.35
CA SER A 40 3.30 -1.59 -6.40
C SER A 40 2.74 -0.22 -6.77
N TRP A 41 1.41 -0.11 -6.88
CA TRP A 41 0.73 1.15 -7.15
C TRP A 41 0.95 2.17 -6.02
N LEU A 42 0.76 1.76 -4.76
CA LEU A 42 0.94 2.63 -3.62
C LEU A 42 2.41 3.07 -3.46
N GLN A 43 3.37 2.20 -3.74
CA GLN A 43 4.79 2.55 -3.75
C GLN A 43 5.10 3.60 -4.83
N GLN A 44 4.53 3.47 -6.03
CA GLN A 44 4.67 4.49 -7.07
C GLN A 44 4.08 5.84 -6.65
N CYS A 45 2.94 5.85 -5.98
CA CYS A 45 2.35 7.08 -5.43
C CYS A 45 3.26 7.69 -4.35
N ALA A 46 3.76 6.89 -3.40
CA ALA A 46 4.64 7.38 -2.35
C ALA A 46 5.96 7.95 -2.90
N THR A 47 6.58 7.30 -3.88
CA THR A 47 7.78 7.81 -4.56
C THR A 47 7.50 9.15 -5.26
N LYS A 48 6.31 9.33 -5.86
CA LYS A 48 5.90 10.64 -6.44
C LYS A 48 5.74 11.72 -5.37
N ASP A 49 5.35 11.35 -4.16
CA ASP A 49 5.26 12.23 -2.99
C ASP A 49 6.64 12.45 -2.31
N GLY A 50 7.72 11.90 -2.87
CA GLY A 50 9.09 12.07 -2.35
C GLY A 50 9.45 11.15 -1.18
N VAL A 51 8.64 10.12 -0.91
CA VAL A 51 8.87 9.14 0.15
C VAL A 51 9.80 8.03 -0.34
N ASP A 52 10.86 7.71 0.41
CA ASP A 52 11.67 6.52 0.14
C ASP A 52 10.94 5.27 0.66
N VAL A 53 10.34 4.53 -0.27
CA VAL A 53 9.61 3.29 0.03
C VAL A 53 10.51 2.13 0.48
N SER A 54 11.82 2.25 0.31
CA SER A 54 12.81 1.29 0.83
C SER A 54 12.98 1.43 2.34
N LEU A 55 12.64 2.61 2.89
CA LEU A 55 12.69 2.91 4.30
C LEU A 55 11.33 2.60 4.94
N HIS A 56 11.28 1.49 5.69
CA HIS A 56 10.05 0.99 6.31
C HIS A 56 9.30 2.04 7.15
N HIS A 57 10.03 2.90 7.86
CA HIS A 57 9.46 3.94 8.70
C HIS A 57 8.82 5.09 7.89
N GLU A 58 9.43 5.51 6.79
CA GLU A 58 8.86 6.54 5.91
C GLU A 58 7.63 6.02 5.17
N TRP A 59 7.71 4.78 4.69
CA TRP A 59 6.60 4.07 4.09
C TRP A 59 5.41 3.94 5.04
N ALA A 60 5.63 3.45 6.27
CA ALA A 60 4.59 3.31 7.28
C ALA A 60 3.95 4.66 7.64
N ARG A 61 4.76 5.72 7.76
CA ARG A 61 4.28 7.09 8.03
C ARG A 61 3.39 7.62 6.90
N TRP A 62 3.78 7.42 5.65
CA TRP A 62 3.00 7.84 4.49
C TRP A 62 1.68 7.06 4.35
N LEU A 63 1.68 5.76 4.65
CA LEU A 63 0.48 4.92 4.70
C LEU A 63 -0.50 5.36 5.79
N ALA A 64 0.00 5.75 6.95
CA ALA A 64 -0.81 6.25 8.07
C ALA A 64 -1.45 7.62 7.79
N GLY A 65 -1.10 8.29 6.69
CA GLY A 65 -1.65 9.60 6.35
C GLY A 65 -1.14 10.73 7.24
N ASN A 66 0.02 10.56 7.88
CA ASN A 66 0.71 11.60 8.65
C ASN A 66 1.85 12.20 7.81
N PRO A 67 1.57 13.16 6.90
CA PRO A 67 2.63 14.01 6.38
C PRO A 67 3.21 14.83 7.54
N GLN A 68 4.53 15.00 7.52
CA GLN A 68 5.23 15.89 8.46
C GLN A 68 4.86 17.35 8.18
#